data_AF-L8MXZ5-F1
#
_entry.id   AF-L8MXZ5-F1
#
_cell.length_a   1.000
_cell.length_b   1.000
_cell.length_c   1.000
_cell.angle_alpha   90.00
_cell.angle_beta   90.00
_cell.angle_gamma   90.00
#
_symmetry.space_group_name_H-M   'P 1'
#
loop_
_entity.id
_entity.type
_entity.pdbx_description
1 polymer ?
#
loop_
_entity_poly.entity_id
_entity_poly.type
_entity_poly.pdbx_seq_one_letter_code
_entity_poly.pdbx_strand_id
1 'polypeptide(L)' 'MRGINKLRDKMHLELSKLSTDFSQIEASQSGHFVWVDQPDLLVTAVKMVIDKI' A
#
# COMPACT_ATOMS: atom_id res chain seq x y z
N MET A 1 -8.20 -10.47 -15.90
CA MET A 1 -7.20 -9.52 -15.32
C MET A 1 -7.80 -8.15 -14.98
N ARG A 2 -8.31 -7.35 -15.93
CA ARG A 2 -8.82 -5.99 -15.64
C ARG A 2 -9.95 -5.92 -14.60
N GLY A 3 -10.87 -6.89 -14.58
CA GLY A 3 -11.96 -6.93 -13.59
C GLY A 3 -11.48 -7.21 -12.16
N ILE A 4 -10.45 -8.04 -12.00
CA ILE A 4 -9.85 -8.36 -10.69
C ILE A 4 -9.13 -7.12 -10.13
N ASN A 5 -8.41 -6.37 -10.98
CA ASN A 5 -7.78 -5.12 -10.57
C ASN A 5 -8.82 -4.11 -10.08
N LYS A 6 -9.92 -3.92 -10.82
CA LYS A 6 -11.01 -3.02 -10.39
C LYS A 6 -11.64 -3.44 -9.05
N LEU A 7 -11.82 -4.74 -8.82
CA LEU A 7 -12.34 -5.24 -7.55
C LEU A 7 -11.36 -4.96 -6.40
N ARG A 8 -10.09 -5.26 -6.60
CA ARG A 8 -9.02 -4.97 -5.65
C ARG A 8 -8.97 -3.48 -5.31
N ASP A 9 -8.99 -2.61 -6.31
CA ASP A 9 -8.93 -1.16 -6.12
C ASP A 9 -10.15 -0.65 -5.33
N LYS A 10 -11.34 -1.20 -5.59
CA LYS A 10 -12.55 -0.93 -4.79
C LYS A 10 -12.39 -1.39 -3.34
N MET A 11 -11.82 -2.57 -3.11
CA MET A 11 -11.58 -3.07 -1.75
C MET A 11 -10.62 -2.16 -0.98
N HIS A 12 -9.52 -1.72 -1.59
CA HIS A 12 -8.59 -0.78 -0.96
C HIS A 12 -9.26 0.55 -0.60
N LEU A 13 -10.13 1.07 -1.49
CA LEU A 13 -10.89 2.29 -1.23
C LEU A 13 -11.89 2.14 -0.08
N GLU A 14 -12.53 0.99 0.08
CA GLU A 14 -13.43 0.78 1.23
C GLU A 14 -12.66 0.56 2.53
N LEU A 15 -11.51 -0.14 2.49
CA LEU A 15 -10.64 -0.32 3.65
C LEU A 15 -10.08 1.02 4.16
N SER A 16 -9.73 1.94 3.26
CA SER A 16 -9.19 3.25 3.66
C SER A 16 -10.19 4.12 4.40
N LYS A 17 -11.50 3.80 4.35
CA LYS A 17 -12.56 4.52 5.07
C LYS A 17 -12.78 4.01 6.50
N LEU A 18 -12.15 2.90 6.89
CA LEU A 18 -12.35 2.29 8.22
C LEU A 18 -11.62 3.04 9.34
N SER A 19 -10.60 3.83 9.02
CA SER A 19 -9.83 4.62 9.97
C SER A 19 -9.51 5.99 9.38
N THR A 20 -9.53 7.03 10.22
CA THR A 20 -9.04 8.36 9.84
C THR A 20 -7.51 8.47 9.97
N ASP A 21 -6.87 7.53 10.68
CA ASP A 21 -5.43 7.39 10.71
C ASP A 21 -5.02 6.15 9.91
N PHE A 22 -4.80 6.38 8.62
CA PHE A 22 -4.43 5.36 7.64
C PHE A 22 -3.54 5.99 6.57
N SER A 23 -2.62 5.21 6.02
CA SER A 23 -1.80 5.62 4.88
C SER A 23 -1.55 4.41 3.98
N GLN A 24 -1.67 4.62 2.68
CA GLN A 24 -1.42 3.60 1.66
C GLN A 24 -0.25 4.04 0.78
N ILE A 25 0.65 3.10 0.50
CA ILE A 25 1.79 3.31 -0.40
C ILE A 25 1.62 2.37 -1.59
N GLU A 26 1.67 2.91 -2.80
CA GLU A 26 1.54 2.12 -4.02
C GLU A 26 2.86 1.45 -4.39
N ALA A 27 2.83 0.15 -4.64
CA ALA A 27 3.98 -0.64 -5.10
C ALA A 27 3.79 -1.05 -6.58
N SER A 28 3.68 -0.06 -7.46
CA SER A 28 3.30 -0.24 -8.88
C SER A 28 4.29 -1.08 -9.71
N GLN A 29 5.54 -1.20 -9.25
CA GLN A 29 6.60 -2.00 -9.87
C GLN A 29 6.92 -3.30 -9.10
N SER A 30 6.01 -3.78 -8.26
CA SER A 30 6.17 -5.04 -7.51
C SER A 30 5.20 -6.12 -7.99
N GLY A 31 5.67 -7.36 -8.00
CA GLY A 31 4.86 -8.56 -8.12
C GLY A 31 4.38 -9.04 -6.76
N HIS A 32 4.71 -10.29 -6.41
CA HIS A 32 4.24 -10.93 -5.18
C HIS A 32 5.00 -10.46 -3.92
N PHE A 33 6.27 -10.06 -4.06
CA PHE A 33 7.13 -9.77 -2.93
C PHE A 33 7.72 -8.35 -3.02
N VAL A 34 7.04 -7.39 -2.38
CA VAL A 34 7.45 -5.97 -2.38
C VAL A 34 8.86 -5.76 -1.81
N TRP A 35 9.29 -6.55 -0.82
CA TRP A 35 10.64 -6.42 -0.25
C TRP A 35 11.76 -6.86 -1.19
N VAL A 36 11.45 -7.68 -2.20
CA VAL A 36 12.42 -8.10 -3.22
C VAL A 36 12.45 -7.06 -4.33
N ASP A 37 11.27 -6.67 -4.82
CA ASP A 37 11.14 -5.84 -6.02
C ASP A 37 11.35 -4.34 -5.72
N GLN A 38 10.91 -3.86 -4.56
CA GLN A 38 10.97 -2.45 -4.15
C GLN A 38 11.21 -2.30 -2.63
N PRO A 39 12.37 -2.74 -2.10
CA PRO A 39 12.69 -2.67 -0.68
C PRO A 39 12.64 -1.24 -0.10
N ASP A 40 12.94 -0.22 -0.91
CA ASP A 40 12.94 1.17 -0.48
C ASP A 40 11.56 1.67 -0.02
N LEU A 41 10.48 1.09 -0.56
CA LEU A 41 9.12 1.42 -0.12
C LEU A 41 8.85 0.98 1.31
N LEU A 42 9.45 -0.14 1.76
CA LEU A 42 9.34 -0.58 3.15
C LEU A 42 10.08 0.35 4.09
N VAL A 43 11.30 0.75 3.72
CA VAL A 43 12.08 1.73 4.49
C VAL A 43 11.32 3.04 4.62
N THR A 44 10.72 3.50 3.52
CA THR A 44 9.88 4.72 3.49
C THR A 44 8.66 4.58 4.40
N ALA A 45 7.94 3.46 4.32
CA ALA A 45 6.77 3.20 5.16
C ALA A 45 7.12 3.23 6.65
N VAL A 46 8.23 2.59 7.04
CA VAL A 46 8.69 2.56 8.44
C VAL A 46 9.03 3.97 8.93
N LYS A 47 9.77 4.76 8.13
CA LYS A 47 10.08 6.16 8.48
C LYS A 47 8.81 7.00 8.65
N MET A 48 7.84 6.88 7.75
CA MET A 48 6.56 7.60 7.85
C MET A 48 5.79 7.29 9.14
N VAL A 49 5.86 6.04 9.62
CA VAL A 49 5.22 5.66 10.90
C VAL A 49 5.99 6.25 12.08
N ILE A 50 7.33 6.18 12.06
CA ILE A 50 8.17 6.74 13.12
C ILE A 50 7.99 8.26 13.23
N ASP A 51 7.97 8.98 12.10
CA ASP A 51 7.84 10.45 12.08
C ASP A 51 6.44 10.95 12.53
N LYS A 52 5.45 10.06 12.60
CA LYS A 52 4.09 10.36 13.10
C LYS A 52 3.92 10.19 14.61
N ILE A 53 4.89 9.55 15.28
CA ILE A 53 4.92 9.34 16.73
C ILE A 53 5.57 10.56 17.40
#